data_AF-A0A924GMX2-F1
#
_entry.id   AF-A0A924GMX2-F1
#
_cell.length_a   1.000
_cell.length_b   1.000
_cell.length_c   1.000
_cell.angle_alpha   90.00
_cell.angle_beta   90.00
_cell.angle_gamma   90.00
#
_symmetry.space_group_name_H-M   'P 1'
#
loop_
_entity.id
_entity.type
_entity.pdbx_description
1 polymer ?
#
loop_
_entity_poly.entity_id
_entity_poly.type
_entity_poly.pdbx_seq_one_letter_code
_entity_poly.pdbx_strand_id
1 'polypeptide(L)'
;NTVCARAFQASVGCVDAQRGTLLWTKPANGAQGLDGDDRLVFGTEADGRVIAWLRSDGENAWSTDSLRYRSLGAPLVVGRSIVIGDSAGFLHLLSRADGSVLNRLSTDGSAVAAAPVLSGNTLIAATRSGAVFGFAPE
;
A
#
# COMPACT_ATOMS: atom_id res chain seq x y z
N ASN A 1 -20.95 2.24 3.11
CA ASN A 1 -20.47 3.43 2.39
C ASN A 1 -19.30 4.04 3.15
N THR A 2 -18.20 3.30 3.27
CA THR A 2 -17.04 3.72 4.08
C THR A 2 -15.92 4.15 3.15
N VAL A 3 -15.31 5.31 3.42
CA VAL A 3 -14.13 5.80 2.71
C VAL A 3 -13.01 5.94 3.73
N CYS A 4 -11.82 5.46 3.38
CA CYS A 4 -10.65 5.55 4.24
C CYS A 4 -9.61 6.43 3.57
N ALA A 5 -8.94 7.27 4.36
CA ALA A 5 -8.01 8.26 3.86
C ALA A 5 -6.85 8.45 4.85
N ARG A 6 -5.75 8.98 4.32
CA ARG A 6 -4.61 9.41 5.10
C ARG A 6 -4.53 10.93 5.13
N ALA A 7 -4.26 11.47 6.31
CA ALA A 7 -3.75 12.83 6.49
C ALA A 7 -2.21 12.78 6.55
N PHE A 8 -1.56 13.57 5.70
CA PHE A 8 -0.09 13.60 5.56
C PHE A 8 0.60 13.74 6.93
N GLN A 9 1.44 12.76 7.27
CA GLN A 9 2.26 12.70 8.48
C GLN A 9 1.48 12.87 9.81
N ALA A 10 0.18 12.61 9.82
CA ALA A 10 -0.65 12.79 11.01
C ALA A 10 -1.44 11.53 11.37
N SER A 11 -2.25 11.02 10.44
CA SER A 11 -3.21 9.96 10.75
C SER A 11 -3.72 9.21 9.53
N VAL A 12 -4.29 8.03 9.79
CA VAL A 12 -5.16 7.29 8.89
C VAL A 12 -6.53 7.16 9.56
N GLY A 13 -7.61 7.28 8.79
CA GLY A 13 -8.96 7.15 9.31
C GLY A 13 -9.96 6.68 8.27
N CYS A 14 -11.11 6.22 8.75
CA CYS A 14 -12.26 5.91 7.90
C CYS A 14 -13.48 6.73 8.32
N VAL A 15 -14.28 7.11 7.33
CA VAL A 15 -15.50 7.90 7.48
C VAL A 15 -16.68 7.17 6.82
N ASP A 16 -17.86 7.35 7.37
CA ASP A 16 -19.10 7.07 6.65
C ASP A 16 -19.32 8.21 5.65
N ALA A 17 -19.11 7.93 4.37
CA ALA A 17 -19.20 8.93 3.32
C ALA A 17 -20.64 9.38 3.02
N GLN A 18 -21.65 8.61 3.46
CA GLN A 18 -23.05 9.00 3.31
C GLN A 18 -23.48 9.98 4.40
N ARG A 19 -23.03 9.73 5.63
CA ARG A 19 -23.37 10.55 6.81
C ARG A 19 -22.39 11.67 7.08
N GLY A 20 -21.19 11.61 6.50
CA GLY A 20 -20.11 12.55 6.79
C GLY A 20 -19.52 12.40 8.20
N THR A 21 -19.67 11.23 8.82
CA THR A 21 -19.24 10.99 10.21
C THR A 21 -17.95 10.20 10.28
N LEU A 22 -17.04 10.59 11.18
CA LEU A 22 -15.83 9.82 11.48
C LEU A 22 -16.22 8.48 12.13
N LEU A 23 -15.68 7.38 11.59
CA LEU A 23 -15.81 6.06 12.22
C LEU A 23 -14.65 5.84 13.19
N TRP A 24 -13.42 6.08 12.73
CA TRP A 24 -12.22 5.97 13.54
C TRP A 24 -11.05 6.74 12.91
N THR A 25 -10.06 7.05 13.75
CA THR A 25 -8.76 7.61 13.33
C THR A 25 -7.65 7.01 14.18
N LYS A 26 -6.48 6.81 13.59
CA LYS A 26 -5.26 6.31 14.24
C LYS A 26 -4.06 7.16 13.85
N PRO A 27 -3.13 7.45 14.78
CA PRO A 27 -1.88 8.12 14.44
C PRO A 27 -1.09 7.33 13.39
N ALA A 28 -0.58 8.03 12.38
CA ALA A 28 0.21 7.44 11.31
C ALA A 28 1.15 8.49 10.74
N ASN A 29 2.39 8.10 10.47
CA ASN A 29 3.43 8.97 9.95
C ASN A 29 3.78 8.53 8.53
N GLY A 30 2.85 8.71 7.59
CA GLY A 30 3.06 8.40 6.17
C GLY A 30 2.56 9.51 5.27
N ALA A 31 2.96 9.45 4.01
CA ALA A 31 2.58 10.43 2.98
C ALA A 31 1.81 9.81 1.81
N GLN A 32 1.97 8.50 1.61
CA GLN A 32 1.42 7.79 0.46
C GLN A 32 -0.05 7.45 0.66
N GLY A 33 -0.78 7.31 -0.44
CA GLY A 33 -2.16 6.82 -0.44
C GLY A 33 -2.31 5.46 0.25
N LEU A 34 -3.55 5.12 0.52
CA LEU A 34 -3.95 3.83 1.11
C LEU A 34 -4.62 2.98 0.04
N ASP A 35 -4.62 1.68 0.25
CA ASP A 35 -5.49 0.76 -0.48
C ASP A 35 -6.03 -0.28 0.50
N GLY A 36 -7.09 -1.01 0.14
CA GLY A 36 -7.74 -1.91 1.06
C GLY A 36 -8.85 -2.74 0.45
N ASP A 37 -9.47 -3.52 1.31
CA ASP A 37 -10.62 -4.35 1.01
C ASP A 37 -11.71 -4.14 2.08
N ASP A 38 -12.72 -5.01 2.13
CA ASP A 38 -13.81 -4.89 3.10
C ASP A 38 -13.37 -5.06 4.56
N ARG A 39 -12.23 -5.71 4.80
CA ARG A 39 -11.72 -6.04 6.13
C ARG A 39 -10.49 -5.23 6.52
N LEU A 40 -9.59 -4.96 5.59
CA LEU A 40 -8.28 -4.35 5.88
C LEU A 40 -8.03 -3.08 5.08
N VAL A 41 -7.33 -2.14 5.71
CA VAL A 41 -6.74 -0.96 5.07
C VAL A 41 -5.24 -1.07 5.21
N PHE A 42 -4.50 -0.88 4.13
CA PHE A 42 -3.05 -0.98 4.07
C PHE A 42 -2.41 0.37 3.78
N GLY A 43 -1.25 0.62 4.39
CA GLY A 43 -0.48 1.83 4.15
C GLY A 43 0.98 1.69 4.51
N THR A 44 1.79 2.56 3.91
CA THR A 44 3.24 2.65 4.14
C THR A 44 3.58 3.86 5.00
N GLU A 45 4.48 3.70 5.95
CA GLU A 45 4.96 4.76 6.85
C GLU A 45 6.27 5.36 6.29
N ALA A 46 6.64 6.55 6.77
CA ALA A 46 7.79 7.31 6.32
C ALA A 46 9.13 6.57 6.55
N ASP A 47 9.20 5.70 7.56
CA ASP A 47 10.36 4.87 7.83
C ASP A 47 10.41 3.58 7.00
N GLY A 48 9.40 3.33 6.15
CA GLY A 48 9.27 2.10 5.36
C GLY A 48 8.56 0.95 6.07
N ARG A 49 7.98 1.16 7.25
CA ARG A 49 7.06 0.18 7.85
C ARG A 49 5.78 0.08 7.02
N VAL A 50 5.28 -1.14 6.84
CA VAL A 50 3.96 -1.39 6.24
C VAL A 50 3.00 -1.81 7.36
N ILE A 51 1.81 -1.23 7.38
CA ILE A 51 0.79 -1.50 8.40
C ILE A 51 -0.51 -1.90 7.70
N ALA A 52 -1.16 -2.91 8.26
CA ALA A 52 -2.56 -3.22 8.01
C ALA A 52 -3.41 -2.86 9.22
N TRP A 53 -4.47 -2.10 9.00
CA TRP A 53 -5.48 -1.76 9.99
C TRP A 53 -6.77 -2.51 9.70
N LEU A 54 -7.46 -2.95 10.75
CA LEU A 54 -8.84 -3.40 10.64
C LEU A 54 -9.72 -2.24 10.18
N ARG A 55 -10.51 -2.47 9.14
CA ARG A 55 -11.38 -1.44 8.56
C ARG A 55 -12.53 -1.05 9.50
N SER A 56 -12.89 -1.93 10.44
CA SER A 56 -13.97 -1.72 11.41
C SER A 56 -13.66 -0.64 12.44
N ASP A 57 -12.44 -0.62 12.97
CA ASP A 57 -12.08 0.17 14.17
C ASP A 57 -10.66 0.77 14.11
N GLY A 58 -9.91 0.47 13.05
CA GLY A 58 -8.54 0.92 12.87
C GLY A 58 -7.53 0.19 13.74
N GLU A 59 -7.89 -0.89 14.45
CA GLU A 59 -6.91 -1.64 15.23
C GLU A 59 -5.84 -2.25 14.32
N ASN A 60 -4.62 -2.36 14.84
CA ASN A 60 -3.51 -2.93 14.09
C ASN A 60 -3.75 -4.44 13.87
N ALA A 61 -3.99 -4.83 12.62
CA ALA A 61 -4.14 -6.23 12.26
C ALA A 61 -2.77 -6.92 12.16
N TRP A 62 -1.81 -6.23 11.53
CA TRP A 62 -0.39 -6.57 11.53
C TRP A 62 0.47 -5.39 11.10
N SER A 63 1.76 -5.44 11.41
CA SER A 63 2.77 -4.53 10.85
C SER A 63 4.07 -5.29 10.54
N THR A 64 4.81 -4.81 9.54
CA THR A 64 6.13 -5.35 9.18
C THR A 64 7.11 -4.23 8.89
N ASP A 65 8.35 -4.40 9.31
CA ASP A 65 9.49 -3.54 9.05
C ASP A 65 10.49 -4.16 8.03
N SER A 66 10.10 -5.25 7.38
CA SER A 66 10.91 -5.94 6.35
C SER A 66 11.35 -5.03 5.20
N LEU A 67 10.64 -3.92 4.97
CA LEU A 67 10.91 -2.95 3.91
C LEU A 67 11.38 -1.58 4.44
N ARG A 68 11.90 -1.54 5.67
CA ARG A 68 12.40 -0.31 6.30
C ARG A 68 13.46 0.37 5.43
N TYR A 69 13.42 1.70 5.39
CA TYR A 69 14.36 2.57 4.66
C TYR A 69 14.38 2.40 3.14
N ARG A 70 13.33 1.80 2.54
CA ARG A 70 13.23 1.62 1.08
C ARG A 70 12.49 2.74 0.35
N SER A 71 12.00 3.76 1.07
CA SER A 71 11.21 4.87 0.51
C SER A 71 10.04 4.36 -0.34
N LEU A 72 9.07 3.76 0.35
CA LEU A 72 7.95 3.05 -0.28
C LEU A 72 6.90 3.99 -0.86
N GLY A 73 6.28 3.56 -1.97
CA GLY A 73 5.09 4.18 -2.56
C GLY A 73 3.79 3.75 -1.86
N ALA A 74 2.66 4.08 -2.49
CA ALA A 74 1.35 3.60 -2.06
C ALA A 74 1.17 2.11 -2.43
N PRO A 75 0.45 1.33 -1.60
CA PRO A 75 0.17 -0.07 -1.90
C PRO A 75 -0.92 -0.21 -2.98
N LEU A 76 -0.92 -1.37 -3.64
CA LEU A 76 -2.02 -1.88 -4.46
C LEU A 76 -2.41 -3.28 -3.95
N VAL A 77 -3.69 -3.51 -3.67
CA VAL A 77 -4.24 -4.82 -3.31
C VAL A 77 -4.45 -5.66 -4.58
N VAL A 78 -3.79 -6.81 -4.67
CA VAL A 78 -3.92 -7.76 -5.79
C VAL A 78 -3.97 -9.19 -5.27
N GLY A 79 -5.10 -9.87 -5.52
CA GLY A 79 -5.29 -11.26 -5.08
C GLY A 79 -5.01 -11.41 -3.59
N ARG A 80 -4.16 -12.35 -3.18
CA ARG A 80 -3.78 -12.54 -1.76
C ARG A 80 -2.69 -11.59 -1.25
N SER A 81 -2.26 -10.63 -2.07
CA SER A 81 -1.08 -9.81 -1.81
C SER A 81 -1.39 -8.31 -1.84
N ILE A 82 -0.48 -7.53 -1.27
CA ILE A 82 -0.32 -6.11 -1.59
C ILE A 82 0.98 -5.93 -2.35
N VAL A 83 0.98 -5.08 -3.37
CA VAL A 83 2.14 -4.73 -4.17
C VAL A 83 2.58 -3.31 -3.82
N ILE A 84 3.86 -3.14 -3.49
CA ILE A 84 4.43 -1.84 -3.11
C ILE A 84 5.69 -1.57 -3.93
N GLY A 85 5.71 -0.44 -4.64
CA GLY A 85 6.91 0.06 -5.32
C GLY A 85 7.87 0.78 -4.39
N ASP A 86 9.16 0.77 -4.70
CA ASP A 86 10.20 1.46 -3.93
C ASP A 86 11.10 2.37 -4.76
N SER A 87 11.98 3.12 -4.09
CA SER A 87 12.87 4.09 -4.75
C SER A 87 14.01 3.46 -5.54
N ALA A 88 14.20 2.15 -5.45
CA ALA A 88 15.22 1.38 -6.16
C ALA A 88 14.63 0.53 -7.31
N GLY A 89 13.38 0.80 -7.69
CA GLY A 89 12.73 0.13 -8.83
C GLY A 89 12.27 -1.30 -8.57
N PHE A 90 12.06 -1.67 -7.31
CA PHE A 90 11.47 -2.97 -6.98
C PHE A 90 9.98 -2.85 -6.69
N LEU A 91 9.25 -3.90 -7.06
CA LEU A 91 7.90 -4.17 -6.59
C LEU A 91 7.96 -5.29 -5.57
N HIS A 92 7.51 -5.01 -4.35
CA HIS A 92 7.44 -5.98 -3.25
C HIS A 92 6.03 -6.49 -3.12
N LEU A 93 5.86 -7.81 -3.16
CA LEU A 93 4.57 -8.47 -2.94
C LEU A 93 4.57 -9.00 -1.51
N LEU A 94 3.70 -8.44 -0.67
CA LEU A 94 3.51 -8.89 0.71
C LEU A 94 2.17 -9.60 0.86
N SER A 95 2.10 -10.60 1.72
CA SER A 95 0.87 -11.29 2.09
C SER A 95 -0.09 -10.31 2.79
N ARG A 96 -1.35 -10.27 2.35
CA ARG A 96 -2.42 -9.50 3.02
C ARG A 96 -2.73 -10.04 4.41
N ALA A 97 -2.44 -11.31 4.67
CA ALA A 97 -2.82 -11.99 5.89
C ALA A 97 -1.93 -11.61 7.08
N ASP A 98 -0.63 -11.44 6.84
CA ASP A 98 0.38 -11.32 7.90
C ASP A 98 1.57 -10.40 7.56
N GLY A 99 1.60 -9.80 6.36
CA GLY A 99 2.69 -8.92 5.93
C GLY A 99 3.99 -9.63 5.55
N SER A 100 4.00 -10.97 5.49
CA SER A 100 5.18 -11.72 5.03
C SER A 100 5.52 -11.44 3.57
N VAL A 101 6.81 -11.41 3.22
CA VAL A 101 7.24 -11.20 1.83
C VAL A 101 6.93 -12.46 1.02
N LEU A 102 6.13 -12.31 -0.03
CA LEU A 102 5.77 -13.39 -0.95
C LEU A 102 6.69 -13.43 -2.17
N ASN A 103 6.97 -12.27 -2.75
CA ASN A 103 7.78 -12.16 -3.96
C ASN A 103 8.37 -10.75 -4.11
N ARG A 104 9.34 -10.61 -4.99
CA ARG A 104 9.93 -9.33 -5.38
C ARG A 104 10.25 -9.33 -6.87
N LEU A 105 9.79 -8.29 -7.56
CA LEU A 105 10.02 -8.10 -8.99
C LEU A 105 10.93 -6.89 -9.20
N SER A 106 11.82 -6.97 -10.19
CA SER A 106 12.70 -5.87 -10.59
C SER A 106 12.22 -5.19 -11.86
N THR A 107 12.47 -3.89 -11.96
CA THR A 107 12.28 -3.08 -13.17
C THR A 107 13.64 -2.69 -13.75
N ASP A 108 13.87 -1.41 -14.06
CA ASP A 108 15.14 -0.84 -14.53
C ASP A 108 16.02 -0.24 -13.41
N GLY A 109 15.59 -0.38 -12.15
CA GLY A 109 16.30 0.18 -11.00
C GLY A 109 16.01 1.66 -10.71
N SER A 110 15.22 2.33 -11.56
CA SER A 110 14.70 3.66 -11.28
C SER A 110 13.50 3.58 -10.35
N ALA A 111 13.34 4.57 -9.48
CA ALA A 111 12.24 4.62 -8.51
C ALA A 111 10.88 4.37 -9.18
N VAL A 112 10.06 3.53 -8.57
CA VAL A 112 8.67 3.36 -8.99
C VAL A 112 7.95 4.70 -8.78
N ALA A 113 7.36 5.24 -9.85
CA ALA A 113 6.93 6.63 -9.91
C ALA A 113 5.59 6.87 -9.20
N ALA A 114 4.71 5.86 -9.16
CA ALA A 114 3.38 5.91 -8.58
C ALA A 114 2.96 4.53 -8.06
N ALA A 115 1.80 4.45 -7.40
CA ALA A 115 1.19 3.17 -7.05
C ALA A 115 1.10 2.29 -8.31
N PRO A 116 1.49 1.00 -8.25
CA PRO A 116 1.21 0.06 -9.33
C PRO A 116 -0.30 -0.01 -9.59
N VAL A 117 -0.68 -0.43 -10.80
CA VAL A 117 -2.09 -0.63 -11.16
C VAL A 117 -2.30 -2.03 -11.73
N LEU A 118 -3.49 -2.60 -11.54
CA LEU A 118 -3.86 -3.86 -12.16
C LEU A 118 -4.80 -3.59 -13.34
N SER A 119 -4.47 -4.11 -14.52
CA SER A 119 -5.34 -4.08 -15.69
C SER A 119 -5.53 -5.50 -16.22
N GLY A 120 -6.76 -6.01 -16.11
CA GLY A 120 -7.02 -7.44 -16.34
C GLY A 120 -6.17 -8.29 -15.41
N ASN A 121 -5.30 -9.13 -15.98
CA ASN A 121 -4.38 -9.99 -15.24
C ASN A 121 -2.93 -9.47 -15.26
N THR A 122 -2.72 -8.21 -15.63
CA THR A 122 -1.39 -7.60 -15.75
C THR A 122 -1.21 -6.51 -14.70
N LEU A 123 -0.20 -6.72 -13.85
CA LEU A 123 0.32 -5.70 -12.95
C LEU A 123 1.22 -4.74 -13.74
N ILE A 124 0.90 -3.45 -13.69
CA ILE A 124 1.60 -2.40 -14.43
C ILE A 124 2.31 -1.49 -13.44
N ALA A 125 3.59 -1.22 -13.70
CA ALA A 125 4.39 -0.27 -12.94
C ALA A 125 5.11 0.70 -13.88
N ALA A 126 5.08 1.99 -13.54
CA ALA A 126 5.85 3.02 -14.21
C ALA A 126 7.01 3.47 -13.32
N THR A 127 8.18 3.67 -13.91
CA THR A 127 9.39 4.12 -13.20
C THR A 127 9.73 5.57 -13.56
N ARG A 128 10.56 6.23 -12.76
CA ARG A 128 10.95 7.64 -12.96
C ARG A 128 11.88 7.87 -14.14
N SER A 129 12.40 6.82 -14.77
CA SER A 129 13.11 6.89 -16.07
C SER A 129 12.15 7.03 -17.26
N GLY A 130 10.83 6.84 -17.03
CA GLY A 130 9.79 6.86 -18.07
C GLY A 130 9.42 5.48 -18.63
N ALA A 131 10.02 4.40 -18.14
CA ALA A 131 9.67 3.05 -18.57
C ALA A 131 8.36 2.55 -17.91
N VAL A 132 7.61 1.71 -18.64
CA VAL A 132 6.40 1.02 -18.16
C VAL A 132 6.61 -0.48 -18.28
N PHE A 133 6.42 -1.18 -17.18
CA PHE A 133 6.60 -2.63 -17.07
C PHE A 133 5.25 -3.31 -16.84
N GLY A 134 5.06 -4.47 -17.46
CA GLY A 134 3.92 -5.35 -17.25
C GLY A 134 4.38 -6.70 -16.69
N PHE A 135 3.72 -7.17 -15.64
CA PHE A 135 3.96 -8.46 -15.01
C PHE A 135 2.67 -9.26 -14.98
N ALA A 136 2.75 -10.58 -15.15
CA ALA A 136 1.65 -11.49 -14.85
C ALA A 136 1.89 -12.06 -13.45
N PRO A 137 1.24 -11.53 -12.39
CA PRO A 137 1.38 -12.09 -11.06
C PRO A 137 0.65 -13.42 -10.99
N GLU A 138 1.35 -14.48 -10.55
CA GLU A 138 0.76 -15.78 -10.20
C GLU A 138 0.08 -15.74 -8.82
#